data_AF-A0AAU5Y2H8-F1
#
_entry.id   AF-A0AAU5Y2H8-F1
#
_cell.length_a   1.000
_cell.length_b   1.000
_cell.length_c   1.000
_cell.angle_alpha   90.00
_cell.angle_beta   90.00
_cell.angle_gamma   90.00
#
_symmetry.space_group_name_H-M   'P 1'
#
loop_
_entity.id
_entity.type
_entity.pdbx_description
1 polymer ?
#
loop_
_entity_poly.entity_id
_entity_poly.type
_entity_poly.pdbx_seq_one_letter_code
_entity_poly.pdbx_strand_id
1 'polypeptide(L)'
;MWRPRLVLQGEHRNVRPEGAAPVFVASPIRWCNIGGVTPPRRGRPNTVPDDIGKDLFGTVSNRSAARWLLRSCPTHSPDPALSTVRGFATALNGPSHPGTDASTISRWERLTTRMPAAAVARYEKLCNLPAGQLAAVLTSLGQQPHRAAFDHTMPAVRSRMADLLDRCFGADELSGVDWLELIEFLVTSENLLPTRHWHLLATRLLTEMSVSVGWHYLHRLTALHRLHRHPEAGRVLVPVIAEFITSRSCQVIADPLALLAASPQPSAQPVLMRLLRHPPDEHHLRAAMVAWSVRTTPTSDDVVRRIAAAAAGHLLDPGQPPAVRRAAADLLATCPADRLDTGVRHIRRGLRVDQDLRAVLNHRALITPTSNASVVTTLTEAVQDAVDDGSALPGLVHQALYSTNSDAKVNAVNALGASPFRATLVAAACRHLAELDSTAGPTTWRRWPISWAVSATPRIDSPWSPC
;
A
#
# COMPACT_ATOMS: atom_id res chain seq x y z
N MET A 1 -34.90 16.44 -31.07
CA MET A 1 -35.95 15.44 -31.34
C MET A 1 -35.73 14.30 -30.35
N TRP A 2 -36.80 13.87 -29.65
CA TRP A 2 -36.87 12.80 -28.63
C TRP A 2 -36.36 13.13 -27.20
N ARG A 3 -37.32 13.52 -26.36
CA ARG A 3 -37.32 13.41 -24.88
C ARG A 3 -38.20 12.22 -24.48
N PRO A 4 -37.93 11.48 -23.40
CA PRO A 4 -38.93 10.61 -22.80
C PRO A 4 -39.80 11.39 -21.80
N ARG A 5 -41.11 11.19 -21.92
CA ARG A 5 -42.17 11.70 -21.05
C ARG A 5 -42.22 10.94 -19.73
N LEU A 6 -42.33 11.68 -18.62
CA LEU A 6 -42.92 11.20 -17.37
C LEU A 6 -44.39 10.85 -17.59
N VAL A 7 -44.83 9.71 -17.07
CA VAL A 7 -46.25 9.37 -16.88
C VAL A 7 -46.46 9.18 -15.38
N LEU A 8 -47.31 10.04 -14.81
CA LEU A 8 -47.85 9.96 -13.45
C LEU A 8 -49.31 9.49 -13.55
N GLN A 9 -49.61 8.35 -12.92
CA GLN A 9 -50.93 7.89 -12.44
C GLN A 9 -50.57 6.92 -11.30
N GLY A 10 -51.00 7.04 -10.04
CA GLY A 10 -52.23 7.58 -9.48
C GLY A 10 -53.17 6.41 -9.19
N GLU A 11 -53.14 5.85 -7.97
CA GLU A 11 -54.34 5.59 -7.13
C GLU A 11 -54.05 4.76 -5.87
N HIS A 12 -54.70 5.19 -4.80
CA HIS A 12 -54.75 4.59 -3.47
C HIS A 12 -55.51 3.26 -3.47
N ARG A 13 -55.08 2.30 -2.63
CA ARG A 13 -55.99 1.38 -1.94
C ARG A 13 -55.41 0.89 -0.61
N ASN A 14 -56.09 1.30 0.46
CA ASN A 14 -55.98 0.80 1.82
C ASN A 14 -56.47 -0.65 1.88
N VAL A 15 -55.66 -1.58 2.43
CA VAL A 15 -56.14 -2.81 3.06
C VAL A 15 -55.20 -3.16 4.23
N ARG A 16 -55.72 -3.07 5.47
CA ARG A 16 -55.22 -3.84 6.62
C ARG A 16 -55.80 -5.26 6.51
N PRO A 17 -55.09 -6.27 7.04
CA PRO A 17 -55.69 -6.93 8.18
C PRO A 17 -54.72 -7.30 9.30
N GLU A 18 -55.35 -7.48 10.45
CA GLU A 18 -54.87 -7.94 11.74
C GLU A 18 -54.31 -9.38 11.67
N GLY A 19 -53.34 -9.67 12.55
CA GLY A 19 -52.83 -11.02 12.78
C GLY A 19 -51.82 -11.01 13.91
N ALA A 20 -52.23 -11.51 15.07
CA ALA A 20 -51.49 -11.49 16.33
C ALA A 20 -50.50 -12.68 16.50
N ALA A 21 -49.38 -12.38 17.17
CA ALA A 21 -48.51 -13.25 18.00
C ALA A 21 -47.69 -14.39 17.31
N PRO A 22 -46.55 -14.88 17.89
CA PRO A 22 -46.05 -14.66 19.26
C PRO A 22 -44.58 -14.21 19.40
N VAL A 23 -44.28 -13.75 20.61
CA VAL A 23 -42.95 -13.47 21.16
C VAL A 23 -42.19 -14.77 21.37
N PHE A 24 -41.02 -14.92 20.73
CA PHE A 24 -40.04 -15.95 21.06
C PHE A 24 -38.83 -15.33 21.76
N VAL A 25 -38.64 -15.75 23.01
CA VAL A 25 -37.44 -15.52 23.82
C VAL A 25 -36.38 -16.51 23.34
N ALA A 26 -35.29 -16.03 22.74
CA ALA A 26 -34.14 -16.86 22.39
C ALA A 26 -33.10 -16.84 23.53
N SER A 27 -33.00 -17.97 24.22
CA SER A 27 -31.89 -18.33 25.10
C SER A 27 -30.65 -18.77 24.28
N PRO A 28 -29.44 -18.75 24.85
CA PRO A 28 -28.19 -18.85 24.11
C PRO A 28 -27.90 -20.28 23.62
N ILE A 29 -27.48 -20.39 22.36
CA ILE A 29 -27.04 -21.62 21.71
C ILE A 29 -25.72 -22.08 22.34
N ARG A 30 -25.75 -23.27 22.98
CA ARG A 30 -24.56 -24.05 23.33
C ARG A 30 -24.04 -24.75 22.06
N TRP A 31 -22.76 -24.54 21.74
CA TRP A 31 -22.06 -25.30 20.72
C TRP A 31 -21.72 -26.69 21.25
N CYS A 32 -22.34 -27.73 20.68
CA CYS A 32 -21.89 -29.11 20.84
C CYS A 32 -20.82 -29.42 19.79
N ASN A 33 -19.63 -29.81 20.24
CA ASN A 33 -18.57 -30.40 19.44
C ASN A 33 -19.06 -31.71 18.81
N ILE A 34 -19.12 -31.75 17.48
CA ILE A 34 -19.20 -33.01 16.73
C ILE A 34 -17.87 -33.15 15.98
N GLY A 35 -17.07 -34.13 16.42
CA GLY A 35 -15.77 -34.45 15.85
C GLY A 35 -15.90 -34.97 14.42
N GLY A 36 -15.58 -34.11 13.46
CA GLY A 36 -15.20 -34.50 12.11
C GLY A 36 -13.67 -34.67 12.06
N VAL A 37 -13.21 -35.80 11.55
CA VAL A 37 -11.78 -36.06 11.31
C VAL A 37 -11.30 -35.12 10.21
N THR A 38 -10.62 -34.05 10.59
CA THR A 38 -9.92 -33.13 9.68
C THR A 38 -8.77 -33.90 9.00
N PRO A 39 -8.59 -33.82 7.67
CA PRO A 39 -7.40 -34.38 7.03
C PRO A 39 -6.12 -33.80 7.66
N PRO A 40 -5.01 -34.54 7.69
CA PRO A 40 -3.78 -34.10 8.34
C PRO A 40 -3.31 -32.78 7.72
N ARG A 41 -3.33 -31.72 8.54
CA ARG A 41 -2.84 -30.38 8.18
C ARG A 41 -1.41 -30.50 7.64
N ARG A 42 -1.19 -30.03 6.40
CA ARG A 42 0.15 -29.98 5.80
C ARG A 42 1.03 -29.06 6.67
N GLY A 43 2.13 -29.61 7.17
CA GLY A 43 2.88 -29.03 8.28
C GLY A 43 3.61 -27.72 7.96
N ARG A 44 3.56 -26.80 8.94
CA ARG A 44 4.72 -26.16 9.60
C ARG A 44 4.22 -25.36 10.82
N PRO A 45 4.29 -25.88 12.06
CA PRO A 45 4.08 -25.05 13.23
C PRO A 45 5.40 -24.38 13.61
N ASN A 46 5.43 -23.05 13.54
CA ASN A 46 6.35 -22.22 14.32
C ASN A 46 5.60 -20.95 14.69
N THR A 47 5.10 -20.90 15.91
CA THR A 47 4.42 -19.76 16.51
C THR A 47 5.28 -18.51 16.37
N VAL A 48 4.73 -17.50 15.70
CA VAL A 48 5.30 -16.16 15.63
C VAL A 48 4.89 -15.42 16.92
N PRO A 49 5.80 -14.68 17.60
CA PRO A 49 5.39 -13.81 18.68
C PRO A 49 4.36 -12.79 18.18
N ASP A 50 3.24 -12.67 18.88
CA ASP A 50 2.17 -11.72 18.57
C ASP A 50 2.66 -10.27 18.78
N ASP A 51 3.14 -9.64 17.71
CA ASP A 51 3.28 -8.18 17.61
C ASP A 51 1.94 -7.50 17.26
N ILE A 52 0.83 -8.23 17.29
CA ILE A 52 -0.51 -7.70 17.00
C ILE A 52 -1.05 -7.05 18.27
N GLY A 53 -1.14 -5.72 18.25
CA GLY A 53 -1.75 -4.95 19.34
C GLY A 53 -3.15 -5.46 19.70
N LYS A 54 -3.58 -5.22 20.94
CA LYS A 54 -4.82 -5.72 21.57
C LYS A 54 -6.16 -5.35 20.88
N ASP A 55 -6.14 -4.72 19.72
CA ASP A 55 -7.33 -4.42 18.92
C ASP A 55 -7.76 -5.67 18.13
N LEU A 56 -9.07 -5.86 17.92
CA LEU A 56 -9.67 -7.03 17.24
C LEU A 56 -8.96 -7.48 15.94
N PHE A 57 -8.32 -6.55 15.21
CA PHE A 57 -7.52 -6.84 14.01
C PHE A 57 -6.07 -6.32 14.07
N GLY A 58 -5.71 -5.58 15.12
CA GLY A 58 -4.43 -4.89 15.29
C GLY A 58 -3.99 -4.01 14.10
N THR A 59 -2.86 -3.32 14.27
CA THR A 59 -2.13 -2.79 13.10
C THR A 59 -1.06 -3.81 12.72
N VAL A 60 -1.11 -4.31 11.48
CA VAL A 60 -0.04 -5.17 10.96
C VAL A 60 1.15 -4.28 10.65
N SER A 61 2.29 -4.58 11.27
CA SER A 61 3.53 -3.89 10.96
C SER A 61 4.01 -4.25 9.55
N ASN A 62 4.76 -3.35 8.90
CA ASN A 62 5.35 -3.65 7.59
C ASN A 62 6.26 -4.90 7.63
N ARG A 63 6.93 -5.14 8.76
CA ARG A 63 7.75 -6.35 8.97
C ARG A 63 6.88 -7.61 9.02
N SER A 64 5.76 -7.57 9.74
CA SER A 64 4.82 -8.69 9.80
C SER A 64 4.21 -8.99 8.43
N ALA A 65 3.83 -7.96 7.67
CA ALA A 65 3.34 -8.08 6.30
C ALA A 65 4.37 -8.75 5.37
N ALA A 66 5.64 -8.34 5.45
CA ALA A 66 6.72 -8.91 4.64
C ALA A 66 7.01 -10.38 5.02
N ARG A 67 7.02 -10.72 6.31
CA ARG A 67 7.17 -12.11 6.78
C ARG A 67 6.05 -12.99 6.28
N TRP A 68 4.81 -12.52 6.41
CA TRP A 68 3.62 -13.23 5.94
C TRP A 68 3.70 -13.48 4.42
N LEU A 69 4.07 -12.46 3.64
CA LEU A 69 4.19 -12.57 2.19
C LEU A 69 5.27 -13.60 1.79
N LEU A 70 6.47 -13.51 2.37
CA LEU A 70 7.58 -14.41 2.06
C LEU A 70 7.28 -15.88 2.36
N ARG A 71 6.50 -16.16 3.40
CA ARG A 71 6.08 -17.53 3.75
C ARG A 71 4.92 -18.01 2.90
N SER A 72 3.99 -17.12 2.58
CA SER A 72 2.78 -17.48 1.84
C SER A 72 3.10 -17.91 0.39
N CYS A 73 4.09 -17.29 -0.26
CA CYS A 73 4.44 -17.57 -1.65
C CYS A 73 4.90 -19.03 -1.88
N PRO A 74 5.91 -19.58 -1.16
CA PRO A 74 6.30 -20.98 -1.32
C PRO A 74 5.20 -21.97 -0.89
N THR A 75 4.52 -21.70 0.22
CA THR A 75 3.52 -22.63 0.79
C THR A 75 2.33 -22.86 -0.14
N HIS A 76 1.98 -21.87 -0.97
CA HIS A 76 0.91 -21.95 -1.95
C HIS A 76 1.43 -22.00 -3.39
N SER A 77 2.69 -22.38 -3.57
CA SER A 77 3.18 -22.66 -4.91
C SER A 77 2.39 -23.82 -5.53
N PRO A 78 2.07 -23.77 -6.84
CA PRO A 78 1.44 -24.89 -7.54
C PRO A 78 2.26 -26.19 -7.47
N ASP A 79 3.59 -26.09 -7.28
CA ASP A 79 4.47 -27.23 -7.08
C ASP A 79 4.50 -27.65 -5.59
N PRO A 80 3.98 -28.84 -5.24
CA PRO A 80 3.98 -29.32 -3.86
C PRO A 80 5.38 -29.46 -3.25
N ALA A 81 6.42 -29.67 -4.07
CA ALA A 81 7.80 -29.77 -3.58
C ALA A 81 8.27 -28.44 -2.96
N LEU A 82 7.77 -27.31 -3.45
CA LEU A 82 8.10 -25.97 -2.97
C LEU A 82 7.36 -25.58 -1.68
N SER A 83 6.30 -26.32 -1.31
CA SER A 83 5.51 -26.03 -0.11
C SER A 83 6.27 -26.28 1.20
N THR A 84 7.32 -27.11 1.17
CA THR A 84 8.17 -27.39 2.32
C THR A 84 9.45 -26.55 2.26
N VAL A 85 9.92 -26.07 3.41
CA VAL A 85 11.18 -25.28 3.50
C VAL A 85 12.36 -26.02 2.91
N ARG A 86 12.43 -27.34 3.13
CA ARG A 86 13.53 -28.18 2.62
C ARG A 86 13.47 -28.31 1.10
N GLY A 87 12.29 -28.58 0.54
CA GLY A 87 12.13 -28.66 -0.91
C GLY A 87 12.37 -27.32 -1.58
N PHE A 88 11.92 -26.23 -0.97
CA PHE A 88 12.21 -24.87 -1.43
C PHE A 88 13.72 -24.56 -1.39
N ALA A 89 14.43 -24.93 -0.31
CA ALA A 89 15.88 -24.79 -0.22
C ALA A 89 16.61 -25.53 -1.36
N THR A 90 16.21 -26.77 -1.62
CA THR A 90 16.75 -27.56 -2.73
C THR A 90 16.51 -26.89 -4.08
N ALA A 91 15.32 -26.34 -4.33
CA ALA A 91 15.00 -25.67 -5.60
C ALA A 91 15.67 -24.30 -5.76
N LEU A 92 15.92 -23.62 -4.64
CA LEU A 92 16.61 -22.33 -4.62
C LEU A 92 18.10 -22.50 -4.91
N ASN A 93 18.70 -23.61 -4.48
CA ASN A 93 20.08 -23.95 -4.83
C ASN A 93 20.23 -24.04 -6.35
N GLY A 94 21.07 -23.17 -6.89
CA GLY A 94 21.38 -23.11 -8.31
C GLY A 94 22.76 -22.51 -8.54
N PRO A 95 23.24 -22.46 -9.80
CA PRO A 95 24.59 -21.97 -10.11
C PRO A 95 24.88 -20.58 -9.56
N SER A 96 23.85 -19.72 -9.50
CA SER A 96 23.96 -18.34 -9.00
C SER A 96 23.79 -18.21 -7.47
N HIS A 97 23.39 -19.28 -6.77
CA HIS A 97 23.23 -19.26 -5.31
C HIS A 97 23.46 -20.65 -4.69
N PRO A 98 24.70 -21.17 -4.72
CA PRO A 98 25.01 -22.45 -4.09
C PRO A 98 24.95 -22.35 -2.56
N GLY A 99 24.48 -23.41 -1.90
CA GLY A 99 24.61 -23.58 -0.45
C GLY A 99 23.51 -22.95 0.40
N THR A 100 22.35 -22.62 -0.17
CA THR A 100 21.19 -22.21 0.63
C THR A 100 20.55 -23.42 1.30
N ASP A 101 20.56 -23.44 2.63
CA ASP A 101 19.90 -24.46 3.45
C ASP A 101 18.53 -23.98 3.99
N ALA A 102 17.77 -24.91 4.57
CA ALA A 102 16.46 -24.62 5.15
C ALA A 102 16.54 -23.60 6.31
N SER A 103 17.65 -23.57 7.05
CA SER A 103 17.90 -22.61 8.12
C SER A 103 18.00 -21.18 7.59
N THR A 104 18.69 -20.99 6.47
CA THR A 104 18.88 -19.70 5.81
C THR A 104 17.56 -19.15 5.28
N ILE A 105 16.75 -19.97 4.60
CA ILE A 105 15.39 -19.58 4.20
C ILE A 105 14.54 -19.17 5.41
N SER A 106 14.56 -19.97 6.48
CA SER A 106 13.83 -19.65 7.71
C SER A 106 14.29 -18.32 8.35
N ARG A 107 15.55 -17.93 8.21
CA ARG A 107 16.06 -16.62 8.65
C ARG A 107 15.60 -15.48 7.74
N TRP A 108 15.57 -15.68 6.43
CA TRP A 108 15.03 -14.67 5.49
C TRP A 108 13.52 -14.47 5.67
N GLU A 109 12.75 -15.55 5.77
CA GLU A 109 11.28 -15.49 5.97
C GLU A 109 10.89 -14.86 7.31
N ARG A 110 11.74 -14.98 8.33
CA ARG A 110 11.57 -14.28 9.62
C ARG A 110 12.15 -12.87 9.63
N LEU A 111 12.81 -12.46 8.54
CA LEU A 111 13.54 -11.20 8.43
C LEU A 111 14.52 -11.01 9.60
N THR A 112 15.20 -12.09 10.01
CA THR A 112 16.30 -12.00 10.99
C THR A 112 17.63 -11.73 10.30
N THR A 113 17.71 -11.95 8.99
CA THR A 113 18.84 -11.57 8.13
C THR A 113 18.31 -10.91 6.87
N ARG A 114 19.10 -10.03 6.25
CA ARG A 114 18.74 -9.41 4.96
C ARG A 114 18.82 -10.45 3.86
N MET A 115 17.79 -10.51 3.02
CA MET A 115 17.73 -11.40 1.88
C MET A 115 18.46 -10.79 0.67
N PRO A 116 19.37 -11.54 0.01
CA PRO A 116 19.99 -11.07 -1.23
C PRO A 116 18.98 -10.87 -2.36
N ALA A 117 19.15 -9.85 -3.19
CA ALA A 117 18.26 -9.58 -4.33
C ALA A 117 18.23 -10.73 -5.34
N ALA A 118 19.34 -11.44 -5.54
CA ALA A 118 19.39 -12.64 -6.36
C ALA A 118 18.49 -13.77 -5.80
N ALA A 119 18.45 -13.92 -4.47
CA ALA A 119 17.53 -14.85 -3.82
C ALA A 119 16.07 -14.42 -4.04
N VAL A 120 15.75 -13.11 -3.94
CA VAL A 120 14.39 -12.60 -4.24
C VAL A 120 13.96 -12.90 -5.67
N ALA A 121 14.84 -12.64 -6.65
CA ALA A 121 14.55 -12.96 -8.06
C ALA A 121 14.31 -14.47 -8.27
N ARG A 122 15.02 -15.32 -7.51
CA ARG A 122 14.80 -16.77 -7.53
C ARG A 122 13.48 -17.17 -6.86
N TYR A 123 13.10 -16.52 -5.76
CA TYR A 123 11.78 -16.67 -5.15
C TYR A 123 10.67 -16.36 -6.16
N GLU A 124 10.80 -15.25 -6.88
CA GLU A 124 9.84 -14.85 -7.90
C GLU A 124 9.71 -15.92 -8.98
N LYS A 125 10.85 -16.40 -9.52
CA LYS A 125 10.85 -17.47 -10.52
C LYS A 125 10.22 -18.77 -10.01
N LEU A 126 10.58 -19.23 -8.80
CA LEU A 126 10.08 -20.48 -8.24
C LEU A 126 8.58 -20.42 -7.89
N CYS A 127 8.10 -19.26 -7.46
CA CYS A 127 6.71 -19.05 -7.10
C CYS A 127 5.86 -18.54 -8.29
N ASN A 128 6.41 -18.54 -9.51
CA ASN A 128 5.77 -18.03 -10.73
C ASN A 128 5.20 -16.60 -10.57
N LEU A 129 5.99 -15.72 -9.96
CA LEU A 129 5.68 -14.30 -9.77
C LEU A 129 6.35 -13.46 -10.87
N PRO A 130 5.70 -12.38 -11.35
CA PRO A 130 6.35 -11.37 -12.19
C PRO A 130 7.69 -10.89 -11.63
N ALA A 131 8.67 -10.72 -12.52
CA ALA A 131 10.00 -10.27 -12.17
C ALA A 131 9.97 -8.90 -11.46
N GLY A 132 10.65 -8.80 -10.33
CA GLY A 132 10.76 -7.60 -9.50
C GLY A 132 9.50 -7.27 -8.67
N GLN A 133 8.42 -8.07 -8.75
CA GLN A 133 7.21 -7.86 -7.95
C GLN A 133 7.50 -7.94 -6.45
N LEU A 134 8.07 -9.06 -6.01
CA LEU A 134 8.36 -9.31 -4.60
C LEU A 134 9.43 -8.34 -4.12
N ALA A 135 10.45 -8.06 -4.95
CA ALA A 135 11.48 -7.08 -4.61
C ALA A 135 10.89 -5.66 -4.37
N ALA A 136 9.94 -5.22 -5.19
CA ALA A 136 9.29 -3.92 -5.05
C ALA A 136 8.43 -3.85 -3.79
N VAL A 137 7.61 -4.88 -3.52
CA VAL A 137 6.75 -4.91 -2.32
C VAL A 137 7.58 -5.00 -1.04
N LEU A 138 8.62 -5.84 -1.01
CA LEU A 138 9.53 -5.88 0.15
C LEU A 138 10.17 -4.51 0.38
N THR A 139 10.56 -3.80 -0.69
CA THR A 139 11.12 -2.45 -0.57
C THR A 139 10.09 -1.45 -0.03
N SER A 140 8.83 -1.49 -0.47
CA SER A 140 7.77 -0.62 0.07
C SER A 140 7.49 -0.89 1.56
N LEU A 141 7.66 -2.14 1.98
CA LEU A 141 7.58 -2.57 3.39
C LEU A 141 8.85 -2.27 4.20
N GLY A 142 9.81 -1.53 3.63
CA GLY A 142 11.08 -1.18 4.28
C GLY A 142 12.08 -2.33 4.39
N GLN A 143 11.81 -3.47 3.76
CA GLN A 143 12.66 -4.67 3.74
C GLN A 143 13.48 -4.73 2.45
N GLN A 144 14.28 -3.70 2.20
CA GLN A 144 15.07 -3.58 0.99
C GLN A 144 16.01 -4.80 0.82
N PRO A 145 15.88 -5.57 -0.29
CA PRO A 145 16.79 -6.68 -0.56
C PRO A 145 18.23 -6.19 -0.70
N HIS A 146 19.18 -6.97 -0.18
CA HIS A 146 20.60 -6.66 -0.27
C HIS A 146 21.11 -6.90 -1.70
N ARG A 147 21.69 -5.89 -2.33
CA ARG A 147 22.34 -6.00 -3.64
C ARG A 147 23.85 -5.87 -3.47
N ALA A 148 24.59 -6.74 -4.16
CA ALA A 148 26.02 -6.51 -4.33
C ALA A 148 26.19 -5.30 -5.25
N ALA A 149 27.23 -4.50 -4.99
CA ALA A 149 27.60 -3.42 -5.90
C ALA A 149 27.92 -4.00 -7.28
N PHE A 150 27.56 -3.28 -8.34
CA PHE A 150 27.99 -3.63 -9.67
C PHE A 150 29.49 -3.44 -9.81
N ASP A 151 30.16 -4.40 -10.43
CA ASP A 151 31.53 -4.20 -10.89
C ASP A 151 31.51 -3.39 -12.19
N HIS A 152 31.61 -2.07 -12.05
CA HIS A 152 31.65 -1.13 -13.17
C HIS A 152 32.89 -1.30 -14.07
N THR A 153 33.87 -2.11 -13.66
CA THR A 153 35.02 -2.48 -14.50
C THR A 153 34.69 -3.55 -15.53
N MET A 154 33.55 -4.27 -15.38
CA MET A 154 33.11 -5.25 -16.36
C MET A 154 32.55 -4.58 -17.64
N PRO A 155 33.03 -4.95 -18.84
CA PRO A 155 32.54 -4.39 -20.11
C PRO A 155 31.03 -4.57 -20.32
N ALA A 156 30.48 -5.73 -19.93
CA ALA A 156 29.06 -6.02 -20.06
C ALA A 156 28.18 -5.07 -19.21
N VAL A 157 28.62 -4.79 -17.98
CA VAL A 157 27.94 -3.83 -17.08
C VAL A 157 27.94 -2.43 -17.68
N ARG A 158 29.10 -1.96 -18.16
CA ARG A 158 29.21 -0.63 -18.79
C ARG A 158 28.35 -0.52 -20.05
N SER A 159 28.40 -1.54 -20.92
CA SER A 159 27.60 -1.57 -22.14
C SER A 159 26.11 -1.52 -21.84
N ARG A 160 25.66 -2.25 -20.82
CA ARG A 160 24.25 -2.24 -20.39
C ARG A 160 23.85 -0.91 -19.77
N MET A 161 24.70 -0.30 -18.95
CA MET A 161 24.43 1.03 -18.40
C MET A 161 24.33 2.09 -19.50
N ALA A 162 25.22 2.05 -20.49
CA ALA A 162 25.19 2.97 -21.64
C ALA A 162 23.90 2.82 -22.45
N ASP A 163 23.50 1.58 -22.79
CA ASP A 163 22.23 1.28 -23.47
C ASP A 163 21.02 1.87 -22.72
N LEU A 164 20.95 1.67 -21.39
CA LEU A 164 19.85 2.19 -20.58
C LEU A 164 19.85 3.73 -20.50
N LEU A 165 21.03 4.37 -20.47
CA LEU A 165 21.14 5.82 -20.50
C LEU A 165 20.73 6.39 -21.86
N ASP A 166 21.16 5.77 -22.96
CA ASP A 166 20.80 6.18 -24.31
C ASP A 166 19.28 6.08 -24.51
N ARG A 167 18.66 4.97 -24.09
CA ARG A 167 17.19 4.81 -24.10
C ARG A 167 16.49 5.83 -23.20
N CYS A 168 17.05 6.13 -22.02
CA CYS A 168 16.51 7.10 -21.07
C CYS A 168 16.49 8.53 -21.62
N PHE A 169 17.54 8.94 -22.35
CA PHE A 169 17.63 10.28 -22.94
C PHE A 169 17.08 10.35 -24.36
N GLY A 170 16.88 9.20 -25.01
CA GLY A 170 16.16 9.06 -26.27
C GLY A 170 14.64 8.94 -26.08
N ALA A 171 13.98 8.45 -27.14
CA ALA A 171 12.54 8.21 -27.17
C ALA A 171 12.14 6.76 -26.86
N ASP A 172 13.12 5.85 -26.70
CA ASP A 172 12.85 4.43 -26.50
C ASP A 172 12.18 4.16 -25.16
N GLU A 173 11.23 3.23 -25.13
CA GLU A 173 10.54 2.85 -23.90
C GLU A 173 11.50 2.17 -22.91
N LEU A 174 11.35 2.50 -21.63
CA LEU A 174 12.01 1.79 -20.52
C LEU A 174 10.95 1.02 -19.73
N SER A 175 11.18 -0.27 -19.51
CA SER A 175 10.34 -1.05 -18.61
C SER A 175 10.57 -0.63 -17.15
N GLY A 176 9.68 -1.03 -16.24
CA GLY A 176 9.90 -0.79 -14.80
C GLY A 176 11.19 -1.46 -14.27
N VAL A 177 11.54 -2.62 -14.82
CA VAL A 177 12.78 -3.33 -14.47
C VAL A 177 14.00 -2.60 -15.01
N ASP A 178 13.94 -2.09 -16.25
CA ASP A 178 15.01 -1.25 -16.83
C ASP A 178 15.28 -0.02 -15.96
N TRP A 179 14.22 0.65 -15.48
CA TRP A 179 14.35 1.77 -14.54
C TRP A 179 15.04 1.37 -13.23
N LEU A 180 14.65 0.26 -12.64
CA LEU A 180 15.28 -0.22 -11.41
C LEU A 180 16.76 -0.58 -11.60
N GLU A 181 17.11 -1.14 -12.76
CA GLU A 181 18.48 -1.47 -13.13
C GLU A 181 19.31 -0.21 -13.38
N LEU A 182 18.80 0.73 -14.18
CA LEU A 182 19.45 2.02 -14.46
C LEU A 182 19.74 2.79 -13.18
N ILE A 183 18.74 2.96 -12.31
CA ILE A 183 18.94 3.68 -11.06
C ILE A 183 19.92 2.94 -10.14
N GLU A 184 19.95 1.60 -10.15
CA GLU A 184 20.96 0.85 -9.40
C GLU A 184 22.38 1.11 -9.91
N PHE A 185 22.59 1.12 -11.23
CA PHE A 185 23.91 1.49 -11.79
C PHE A 185 24.31 2.88 -11.34
N LEU A 186 23.41 3.85 -11.43
CA LEU A 186 23.69 5.24 -11.11
C LEU A 186 23.97 5.48 -9.63
N VAL A 187 23.25 4.83 -8.71
CA VAL A 187 23.48 5.02 -7.26
C VAL A 187 24.68 4.24 -6.72
N THR A 188 25.18 3.24 -7.46
CA THR A 188 26.37 2.46 -7.09
C THR A 188 27.62 2.91 -7.83
N SER A 189 27.49 3.79 -8.83
CA SER A 189 28.61 4.34 -9.58
C SER A 189 29.15 5.60 -8.91
N GLU A 190 30.46 5.80 -9.01
CA GLU A 190 31.10 7.08 -8.67
C GLU A 190 30.90 8.13 -9.80
N ASN A 191 30.39 7.72 -10.95
CA ASN A 191 30.18 8.61 -12.09
C ASN A 191 29.01 9.54 -11.84
N LEU A 192 29.33 10.83 -11.72
CA LEU A 192 28.35 11.89 -11.56
C LEU A 192 27.78 12.27 -12.93
N LEU A 193 26.46 12.24 -13.07
CA LEU A 193 25.80 12.81 -14.24
C LEU A 193 25.78 14.35 -14.11
N PRO A 194 25.90 15.10 -15.22
CA PRO A 194 25.59 16.52 -15.23
C PRO A 194 24.19 16.80 -14.68
N THR A 195 24.00 17.90 -13.94
CA THR A 195 22.71 18.28 -13.32
C THR A 195 21.54 18.24 -14.30
N ARG A 196 21.75 18.66 -15.55
CA ARG A 196 20.72 18.60 -16.61
C ARG A 196 20.22 17.18 -16.87
N HIS A 197 21.10 16.17 -16.81
CA HIS A 197 20.73 14.78 -17.05
C HIS A 197 19.99 14.20 -15.84
N TRP A 198 20.38 14.56 -14.61
CA TRP A 198 19.60 14.24 -13.42
C TRP A 198 18.18 14.81 -13.50
N HIS A 199 18.03 16.04 -13.99
CA HIS A 199 16.73 16.67 -14.16
C HIS A 199 15.88 15.91 -15.18
N LEU A 200 16.40 15.67 -16.38
CA LEU A 200 15.69 14.93 -17.44
C LEU A 200 15.26 13.54 -16.97
N LEU A 201 16.17 12.81 -16.33
CA LEU A 201 15.91 11.48 -15.79
C LEU A 201 14.80 11.52 -14.72
N ALA A 202 14.89 12.46 -13.76
CA ALA A 202 13.92 12.60 -12.69
C ALA A 202 12.53 12.99 -13.22
N THR A 203 12.46 13.93 -14.16
CA THR A 203 11.22 14.36 -14.80
C THR A 203 10.57 13.18 -15.53
N ARG A 204 11.32 12.49 -16.39
CA ARG A 204 10.80 11.35 -17.17
C ARG A 204 10.30 10.23 -16.26
N LEU A 205 11.10 9.81 -15.27
CA LEU A 205 10.72 8.75 -14.35
C LEU A 205 9.49 9.12 -13.51
N LEU A 206 9.38 10.37 -13.06
CA LEU A 206 8.21 10.87 -12.33
C LEU A 206 6.96 10.86 -13.22
N THR A 207 7.06 11.35 -14.45
CA THR A 207 5.95 11.34 -15.43
C THR A 207 5.49 9.92 -15.74
N GLU A 208 6.43 9.02 -16.05
CA GLU A 208 6.10 7.62 -16.33
C GLU A 208 5.50 6.91 -15.11
N MET A 209 5.95 7.23 -13.89
CA MET A 209 5.33 6.70 -12.66
C MET A 209 3.88 7.15 -12.56
N SER A 210 3.58 8.43 -12.78
CA SER A 210 2.23 8.99 -12.65
C SER A 210 1.20 8.41 -13.62
N VAL A 211 1.65 7.82 -14.75
CA VAL A 211 0.76 7.16 -15.72
C VAL A 211 0.83 5.63 -15.64
N SER A 212 1.67 5.06 -14.77
CA SER A 212 1.81 3.62 -14.59
C SER A 212 0.78 3.06 -13.61
N VAL A 213 0.52 1.75 -13.70
CA VAL A 213 -0.33 1.01 -12.77
C VAL A 213 0.33 -0.30 -12.34
N GLY A 214 -0.15 -0.89 -11.24
CA GLY A 214 0.31 -2.19 -10.74
C GLY A 214 1.82 -2.26 -10.51
N TRP A 215 2.45 -3.33 -10.99
CA TRP A 215 3.88 -3.57 -10.77
C TRP A 215 4.79 -2.56 -11.48
N HIS A 216 4.38 -2.08 -12.66
CA HIS A 216 5.13 -1.06 -13.38
C HIS A 216 5.20 0.27 -12.62
N TYR A 217 4.12 0.62 -11.92
CA TYR A 217 4.09 1.76 -11.01
C TYR A 217 5.04 1.52 -9.83
N LEU A 218 4.94 0.36 -9.16
CA LEU A 218 5.77 0.06 -7.98
C LEU A 218 7.27 0.00 -8.30
N HIS A 219 7.64 -0.48 -9.48
CA HIS A 219 9.03 -0.45 -9.95
C HIS A 219 9.55 0.97 -10.08
N ARG A 220 8.78 1.87 -10.73
CA ARG A 220 9.17 3.26 -10.92
C ARG A 220 9.17 4.05 -9.61
N LEU A 221 8.19 3.83 -8.74
CA LEU A 221 8.18 4.40 -7.39
C LEU A 221 9.40 3.95 -6.58
N THR A 222 9.76 2.67 -6.67
CA THR A 222 10.96 2.13 -6.00
C THR A 222 12.24 2.74 -6.58
N ALA A 223 12.31 2.92 -7.90
CA ALA A 223 13.40 3.60 -8.57
C ALA A 223 13.53 5.06 -8.08
N LEU A 224 12.42 5.80 -7.96
CA LEU A 224 12.41 7.16 -7.41
C LEU A 224 12.87 7.21 -5.95
N HIS A 225 12.38 6.31 -5.09
CA HIS A 225 12.83 6.24 -3.69
C HIS A 225 14.35 6.02 -3.56
N ARG A 226 14.97 5.28 -4.49
CA ARG A 226 16.42 5.09 -4.51
C ARG A 226 17.15 6.32 -5.01
N LEU A 227 16.68 6.86 -6.14
CA LEU A 227 17.21 8.09 -6.72
C LEU A 227 17.20 9.24 -5.69
N HIS A 228 16.16 9.28 -4.89
CA HIS A 228 15.97 10.31 -3.87
C HIS A 228 16.99 10.27 -2.73
N ARG A 229 17.52 9.09 -2.41
CA ARG A 229 18.57 8.90 -1.41
C ARG A 229 19.95 9.24 -1.95
N HIS A 230 20.11 9.34 -3.27
CA HIS A 230 21.35 9.79 -3.88
C HIS A 230 21.57 11.29 -3.58
N PRO A 231 22.75 11.72 -3.10
CA PRO A 231 22.96 13.11 -2.67
C PRO A 231 22.70 14.16 -3.76
N GLU A 232 23.13 13.90 -5.00
CA GLU A 232 22.95 14.86 -6.10
C GLU A 232 21.56 14.79 -6.71
N ALA A 233 21.12 13.58 -7.01
CA ALA A 233 19.84 13.39 -7.68
C ALA A 233 18.67 13.74 -6.75
N GLY A 234 18.79 13.48 -5.45
CA GLY A 234 17.82 13.91 -4.45
C GLY A 234 17.66 15.44 -4.41
N ARG A 235 18.74 16.22 -4.53
CA ARG A 235 18.68 17.68 -4.60
C ARG A 235 17.94 18.18 -5.85
N VAL A 236 18.10 17.50 -6.98
CA VAL A 236 17.41 17.79 -8.24
C VAL A 236 15.95 17.33 -8.21
N LEU A 237 15.65 16.21 -7.53
CA LEU A 237 14.31 15.64 -7.51
C LEU A 237 13.30 16.53 -6.76
N VAL A 238 13.72 17.26 -5.72
CA VAL A 238 12.83 18.17 -4.99
C VAL A 238 12.22 19.27 -5.88
N PRO A 239 13.00 20.10 -6.60
CA PRO A 239 12.44 21.10 -7.50
C PRO A 239 11.65 20.47 -8.65
N VAL A 240 12.07 19.32 -9.21
CA VAL A 240 11.32 18.60 -10.24
C VAL A 240 9.93 18.22 -9.74
N ILE A 241 9.82 17.66 -8.54
CA ILE A 241 8.52 17.34 -7.96
C ILE A 241 7.71 18.62 -7.71
N ALA A 242 8.34 19.67 -7.17
CA ALA A 242 7.65 20.94 -6.88
C ALA A 242 7.07 21.59 -8.16
N GLU A 243 7.80 21.54 -9.27
CA GLU A 243 7.31 21.97 -10.58
C GLU A 243 6.16 21.07 -11.05
N PHE A 244 6.36 19.75 -10.99
CA PHE A 244 5.37 18.77 -11.43
C PHE A 244 4.01 18.95 -10.73
N ILE A 245 3.99 19.10 -9.41
CA ILE A 245 2.75 19.25 -8.63
C ILE A 245 2.12 20.64 -8.77
N THR A 246 2.88 21.67 -9.17
CA THR A 246 2.31 23.02 -9.36
C THR A 246 1.83 23.25 -10.80
N SER A 247 2.12 22.32 -11.71
CA SER A 247 1.57 22.34 -13.05
C SER A 247 0.05 22.19 -13.03
N ARG A 248 -0.65 23.08 -13.75
CA ARG A 248 -2.11 23.03 -13.91
C ARG A 248 -2.61 21.76 -14.61
N SER A 249 -1.74 21.07 -15.34
CA SER A 249 -2.06 19.80 -15.99
C SER A 249 -1.88 18.58 -15.08
N CYS A 250 -1.32 18.76 -13.87
CA CYS A 250 -1.06 17.66 -12.96
C CYS A 250 -2.34 17.25 -12.23
N GLN A 251 -2.79 16.02 -12.46
CA GLN A 251 -3.91 15.41 -11.75
C GLN A 251 -3.46 14.42 -10.67
N VAL A 252 -2.20 13.96 -10.73
CA VAL A 252 -1.63 12.93 -9.86
C VAL A 252 -0.63 13.56 -8.91
N ILE A 253 -1.12 14.09 -7.78
CA ILE A 253 -0.30 14.85 -6.83
C ILE A 253 0.08 14.08 -5.56
N ALA A 254 -0.65 13.00 -5.24
CA ALA A 254 -0.48 12.29 -3.97
C ALA A 254 0.90 11.62 -3.87
N ASP A 255 1.29 10.85 -4.89
CA ASP A 255 2.56 10.11 -4.86
C ASP A 255 3.80 11.01 -4.97
N PRO A 256 3.82 12.04 -5.84
CA PRO A 256 4.91 13.01 -5.81
C PRO A 256 5.05 13.70 -4.44
N LEU A 257 3.94 14.00 -3.76
CA LEU A 257 3.98 14.58 -2.41
C LEU A 257 4.45 13.58 -1.35
N ALA A 258 4.06 12.31 -1.44
CA ALA A 258 4.59 11.24 -0.60
C ALA A 258 6.10 11.09 -0.79
N LEU A 259 6.59 11.18 -2.03
CA LEU A 259 8.03 11.24 -2.33
C LEU A 259 8.67 12.43 -1.63
N LEU A 260 8.13 13.66 -1.72
CA LEU A 260 8.67 14.81 -0.97
C LEU A 260 8.69 14.58 0.54
N ALA A 261 7.65 13.94 1.09
CA ALA A 261 7.58 13.62 2.52
C ALA A 261 8.66 12.63 2.96
N ALA A 262 8.99 11.64 2.13
CA ALA A 262 10.07 10.70 2.38
C ALA A 262 11.48 11.33 2.22
N SER A 263 11.58 12.60 1.79
CA SER A 263 12.86 13.21 1.44
C SER A 263 13.74 13.57 2.61
N PRO A 264 15.01 13.10 2.61
CA PRO A 264 16.00 13.60 3.56
C PRO A 264 16.50 15.00 3.18
N GLN A 265 16.16 15.53 2.00
CA GLN A 265 16.66 16.82 1.55
C GLN A 265 15.97 17.95 2.32
N PRO A 266 16.72 18.89 2.93
CA PRO A 266 16.14 19.99 3.70
C PRO A 266 15.17 20.87 2.90
N SER A 267 15.37 20.97 1.58
CA SER A 267 14.53 21.75 0.67
C SER A 267 13.12 21.20 0.48
N ALA A 268 12.84 19.93 0.82
CA ALA A 268 11.51 19.34 0.66
C ALA A 268 10.49 19.90 1.67
N GLN A 269 10.92 20.15 2.90
CA GLN A 269 10.04 20.62 3.97
C GLN A 269 9.40 21.99 3.68
N PRO A 270 10.13 23.02 3.20
CA PRO A 270 9.54 24.28 2.79
C PRO A 270 8.44 24.12 1.72
N VAL A 271 8.61 23.20 0.77
CA VAL A 271 7.59 22.94 -0.28
C VAL A 271 6.31 22.39 0.34
N LEU A 272 6.42 21.38 1.21
CA LEU A 272 5.27 20.80 1.92
C LEU A 272 4.59 21.81 2.87
N MET A 273 5.36 22.64 3.56
CA MET A 273 4.81 23.70 4.42
C MET A 273 4.06 24.76 3.62
N ARG A 274 4.56 25.13 2.43
CA ARG A 274 3.88 26.07 1.53
C ARG A 274 2.53 25.52 1.10
N LEU A 275 2.45 24.26 0.71
CA LEU A 275 1.19 23.63 0.29
C LEU A 275 0.18 23.49 1.43
N LEU A 276 0.65 23.29 2.66
CA LEU A 276 -0.24 23.25 3.82
C LEU A 276 -0.84 24.62 4.16
N ARG A 277 -0.09 25.71 3.93
CA ARG A 277 -0.51 27.09 4.26
C ARG A 277 -1.26 27.79 3.14
N HIS A 278 -0.81 27.57 1.91
CA HIS A 278 -1.31 28.22 0.69
C HIS A 278 -1.52 27.17 -0.40
N PRO A 279 -2.43 26.20 -0.19
CA PRO A 279 -2.74 25.20 -1.19
C PRO A 279 -3.38 25.85 -2.43
N PRO A 280 -3.03 25.43 -3.65
CA PRO A 280 -3.73 25.86 -4.86
C PRO A 280 -5.23 25.52 -4.85
N ASP A 281 -5.58 24.36 -4.28
CA ASP A 281 -6.95 23.86 -4.18
C ASP A 281 -7.09 22.84 -3.02
N GLU A 282 -8.31 22.33 -2.82
CA GLU A 282 -8.61 21.33 -1.79
C GLU A 282 -7.79 20.04 -1.94
N HIS A 283 -7.54 19.59 -3.17
CA HIS A 283 -6.81 18.34 -3.43
C HIS A 283 -5.36 18.46 -2.98
N HIS A 284 -4.71 19.59 -3.27
CA HIS A 284 -3.35 19.89 -2.82
C HIS A 284 -3.26 19.98 -1.30
N LEU A 285 -4.22 20.63 -0.66
CA LEU A 285 -4.26 20.71 0.80
C LEU A 285 -4.34 19.31 1.43
N ARG A 286 -5.26 18.49 0.94
CA ARG A 286 -5.43 17.11 1.42
C ARG A 286 -4.18 16.26 1.19
N ALA A 287 -3.62 16.31 -0.01
CA ALA A 287 -2.43 15.54 -0.34
C ALA A 287 -1.22 16.00 0.48
N ALA A 288 -1.09 17.30 0.76
CA ALA A 288 -0.06 17.81 1.67
C ALA A 288 -0.23 17.30 3.11
N MET A 289 -1.47 17.27 3.62
CA MET A 289 -1.73 16.72 4.97
C MET A 289 -1.39 15.23 5.07
N VAL A 290 -1.77 14.45 4.06
CA VAL A 290 -1.43 13.01 3.97
C VAL A 290 0.08 12.82 3.89
N ALA A 291 0.77 13.60 3.04
CA ALA A 291 2.23 13.55 2.94
C ALA A 291 2.90 13.87 4.29
N TRP A 292 2.40 14.86 5.04
CA TRP A 292 2.89 15.15 6.38
C TRP A 292 2.60 14.01 7.38
N SER A 293 1.47 13.31 7.26
CA SER A 293 1.09 12.23 8.18
C SER A 293 1.98 10.99 8.04
N VAL A 294 2.60 10.82 6.88
CA VAL A 294 3.51 9.70 6.58
C VAL A 294 4.99 10.08 6.55
N ARG A 295 5.33 11.34 6.86
CA ARG A 295 6.73 11.80 6.85
C ARG A 295 7.57 11.03 7.85
N THR A 296 8.61 10.38 7.36
CA THR A 296 9.53 9.55 8.16
C THR A 296 10.79 10.28 8.61
N THR A 297 11.11 11.42 8.01
CA THR A 297 12.34 12.15 8.32
C THR A 297 12.21 13.00 9.59
N PRO A 298 13.29 13.14 10.38
CA PRO A 298 13.30 13.97 11.57
C PRO A 298 12.77 15.38 11.28
N THR A 299 11.85 15.82 12.12
CA THR A 299 11.21 17.13 12.00
C THR A 299 11.38 17.87 13.32
N SER A 300 11.82 19.12 13.27
CA SER A 300 12.01 19.94 14.48
C SER A 300 10.68 20.21 15.18
N ASP A 301 10.72 20.38 16.50
CA ASP A 301 9.50 20.57 17.31
C ASP A 301 8.69 21.80 16.90
N ASP A 302 9.36 22.88 16.48
CA ASP A 302 8.69 24.08 15.97
C ASP A 302 7.86 23.78 14.71
N VAL A 303 8.39 22.96 13.81
CA VAL A 303 7.69 22.56 12.59
C VAL A 303 6.52 21.63 12.93
N VAL A 304 6.71 20.69 13.85
CA VAL A 304 5.62 19.83 14.35
C VAL A 304 4.49 20.67 14.95
N ARG A 305 4.80 21.65 15.79
CA ARG A 305 3.80 22.57 16.36
C ARG A 305 3.06 23.35 15.27
N ARG A 306 3.77 23.90 14.28
CA ARG A 306 3.16 24.64 13.16
C ARG A 306 2.23 23.77 12.32
N ILE A 307 2.62 22.53 12.01
CA ILE A 307 1.81 21.59 11.26
C ILE A 307 0.55 21.19 12.05
N ALA A 308 0.74 20.85 13.33
CA ALA A 308 -0.36 20.44 14.19
C ALA A 308 -1.37 21.57 14.42
N ALA A 309 -0.90 22.82 14.56
CA ALA A 309 -1.76 24.00 14.64
C ALA A 309 -2.56 24.22 13.35
N ALA A 310 -1.92 24.10 12.18
CA ALA A 310 -2.61 24.20 10.89
C ALA A 310 -3.67 23.10 10.72
N ALA A 311 -3.32 21.84 11.02
CA ALA A 311 -4.25 20.71 10.99
C ALA A 311 -5.42 20.93 11.96
N ALA A 312 -5.16 21.37 13.19
CA ALA A 312 -6.22 21.66 14.16
C ALA A 312 -7.17 22.77 13.67
N GLY A 313 -6.65 23.81 13.00
CA GLY A 313 -7.46 24.85 12.38
C GLY A 313 -8.42 24.30 11.33
N HIS A 314 -7.90 23.52 10.37
CA HIS A 314 -8.73 22.89 9.34
C HIS A 314 -9.72 21.85 9.89
N LEU A 315 -9.37 21.15 10.97
CA LEU A 315 -10.23 20.16 11.61
C LEU A 315 -11.47 20.81 12.26
N LEU A 316 -11.26 21.97 12.91
CA LEU A 316 -12.29 22.70 13.66
C LEU A 316 -13.13 23.64 12.81
N ASP A 317 -12.67 24.03 11.62
CA ASP A 317 -13.43 24.87 10.69
C ASP A 317 -14.59 24.08 10.06
N PRO A 318 -15.86 24.39 10.41
CA PRO A 318 -17.02 23.68 9.86
C PRO A 318 -17.27 23.99 8.38
N GLY A 319 -16.66 25.05 7.84
CA GLY A 319 -16.71 25.38 6.42
C GLY A 319 -15.83 24.47 5.57
N GLN A 320 -14.93 23.69 6.18
CA GLN A 320 -14.05 22.78 5.44
C GLN A 320 -14.81 21.55 4.94
N PRO A 321 -14.49 21.09 3.71
CA PRO A 321 -14.99 19.82 3.19
C PRO A 321 -14.68 18.66 4.15
N PRO A 322 -15.59 17.67 4.32
CA PRO A 322 -15.38 16.53 5.21
C PRO A 322 -14.07 15.77 4.95
N ALA A 323 -13.63 15.72 3.70
CA ALA A 323 -12.39 15.04 3.33
C ALA A 323 -11.13 15.79 3.82
N VAL A 324 -11.15 17.13 3.83
CA VAL A 324 -10.08 17.96 4.43
C VAL A 324 -10.04 17.76 5.94
N ARG A 325 -11.20 17.82 6.61
CA ARG A 325 -11.29 17.61 8.07
C ARG A 325 -10.77 16.24 8.48
N ARG A 326 -11.04 15.19 7.70
CA ARG A 326 -10.49 13.84 7.93
C ARG A 326 -8.98 13.77 7.75
N ALA A 327 -8.44 14.37 6.67
CA ALA A 327 -7.00 14.42 6.45
C ALA A 327 -6.28 15.20 7.57
N ALA A 328 -6.89 16.28 8.05
CA ALA A 328 -6.41 17.05 9.19
C ALA A 328 -6.42 16.23 10.50
N ALA A 329 -7.48 15.44 10.74
CA ALA A 329 -7.55 14.53 11.88
C ALA A 329 -6.45 13.44 11.82
N ASP A 330 -6.25 12.81 10.67
CA ASP A 330 -5.20 11.79 10.49
C ASP A 330 -3.81 12.39 10.75
N LEU A 331 -3.49 13.53 10.14
CA LEU A 331 -2.25 14.26 10.38
C LEU A 331 -2.05 14.58 11.87
N LEU A 332 -3.08 15.11 12.54
CA LEU A 332 -2.99 15.42 13.97
C LEU A 332 -2.77 14.17 14.83
N ALA A 333 -3.34 13.02 14.44
CA ALA A 333 -3.13 11.73 15.10
C ALA A 333 -1.69 11.20 14.95
N THR A 334 -0.91 11.71 13.99
CA THR A 334 0.50 11.34 13.76
C THR A 334 1.50 12.19 14.53
N CYS A 335 1.10 13.37 14.99
CA CYS A 335 1.98 14.27 15.71
C CYS A 335 2.31 13.72 17.12
N PRO A 336 3.59 13.75 17.58
CA PRO A 336 3.96 13.33 18.94
C PRO A 336 3.29 14.21 20.03
N ALA A 337 2.61 13.60 21.00
CA ALA A 337 1.74 14.31 21.96
C ALA A 337 2.49 15.29 22.87
N ASP A 338 3.72 14.92 23.21
CA ASP A 338 4.69 15.66 24.02
C ASP A 338 5.17 16.95 23.33
N ARG A 339 5.13 17.00 22.00
CA ARG A 339 5.56 18.15 21.20
C ARG A 339 4.42 19.12 20.85
N LEU A 340 3.18 18.77 21.21
CA LEU A 340 2.01 19.59 20.93
C LEU A 340 1.77 20.61 22.03
N ASP A 341 1.32 21.79 21.62
CA ASP A 341 0.79 22.81 22.53
C ASP A 341 -0.46 22.29 23.25
N THR A 342 -0.69 22.79 24.47
CA THR A 342 -1.80 22.33 25.33
C THR A 342 -3.15 22.36 24.62
N GLY A 343 -3.48 23.44 23.89
CA GLY A 343 -4.76 23.54 23.17
C GLY A 343 -4.92 22.48 22.08
N VAL A 344 -3.89 22.28 21.26
CA VAL A 344 -3.88 21.27 20.19
C VAL A 344 -3.96 19.85 20.76
N ARG A 345 -3.31 19.60 21.90
CA ARG A 345 -3.40 18.31 22.61
C ARG A 345 -4.84 17.99 23.06
N HIS A 346 -5.61 18.99 23.49
CA HIS A 346 -7.03 18.79 23.85
C HIS A 346 -7.88 18.46 22.63
N ILE A 347 -7.64 19.12 21.49
CA ILE A 347 -8.34 18.83 20.23
C ILE A 347 -8.04 17.40 19.78
N ARG A 348 -6.77 16.99 19.82
CA ARG A 348 -6.34 15.63 19.46
C ARG A 348 -7.01 14.54 20.30
N ARG A 349 -7.32 14.81 21.57
CA ARG A 349 -8.08 13.87 22.44
C ARG A 349 -9.55 13.72 22.04
N GLY A 350 -10.01 14.41 21.01
CA GLY A 350 -11.36 14.27 20.45
C GLY A 350 -12.46 14.96 21.27
N LEU A 351 -12.10 15.91 22.13
CA LEU A 351 -13.03 16.58 23.05
C LEU A 351 -13.99 17.57 22.35
N ARG A 352 -13.77 17.89 21.07
CA ARG A 352 -14.52 18.92 20.32
C ARG A 352 -14.94 18.50 18.91
N VAL A 353 -14.84 17.22 18.59
CA VAL A 353 -15.16 16.71 17.24
C VAL A 353 -16.26 15.66 17.29
N ASP A 354 -16.89 15.43 16.14
CA ASP A 354 -17.89 14.37 15.96
C ASP A 354 -17.30 12.96 16.16
N GLN A 355 -18.17 11.96 16.22
CA GLN A 355 -17.79 10.57 16.48
C GLN A 355 -16.86 10.00 15.40
N ASP A 356 -17.08 10.35 14.13
CA ASP A 356 -16.28 9.87 13.01
C ASP A 356 -14.84 10.39 13.09
N LEU A 357 -14.67 11.69 13.30
CA LEU A 357 -13.34 12.29 13.45
C LEU A 357 -12.65 11.82 14.73
N ARG A 358 -13.41 11.55 15.81
CA ARG A 358 -12.87 10.92 17.02
C ARG A 358 -12.34 9.51 16.72
N ALA A 359 -13.02 8.74 15.87
CA ALA A 359 -12.54 7.42 15.45
C ALA A 359 -11.22 7.53 14.65
N VAL A 360 -11.10 8.52 13.74
CA VAL A 360 -9.85 8.79 13.03
C VAL A 360 -8.72 9.16 14.00
N LEU A 361 -8.98 10.08 14.94
CA LEU A 361 -7.98 10.53 15.92
C LEU A 361 -7.47 9.41 16.83
N ASN A 362 -8.36 8.53 17.27
CA ASN A 362 -8.05 7.48 18.26
C ASN A 362 -7.55 6.18 17.62
N HIS A 363 -8.14 5.78 16.48
CA HIS A 363 -7.94 4.46 15.90
C HIS A 363 -7.34 4.50 14.49
N ARG A 364 -7.20 5.69 13.89
CA ARG A 364 -6.83 5.86 12.48
C ARG A 364 -7.64 4.98 11.54
N ALA A 365 -8.93 4.85 11.83
CA ALA A 365 -9.88 4.08 11.05
C ALA A 365 -11.13 4.91 10.78
N LEU A 366 -11.74 4.69 9.60
CA LEU A 366 -12.98 5.39 9.21
C LEU A 366 -14.21 4.91 9.97
N ILE A 367 -14.17 3.70 10.53
CA ILE A 367 -15.28 3.02 11.19
C ILE A 367 -14.70 2.25 12.39
N THR A 368 -15.51 2.02 13.42
CA THR A 368 -15.12 1.19 14.57
C THR A 368 -14.85 -0.27 14.13
N PRO A 369 -13.78 -0.92 14.64
CA PRO A 369 -13.38 -2.27 14.22
C PRO A 369 -14.51 -3.33 14.32
N THR A 370 -15.40 -3.19 15.30
CA THR A 370 -16.50 -4.14 15.54
C THR A 370 -17.53 -4.16 14.41
N SER A 371 -17.76 -3.03 13.73
CA SER A 371 -18.79 -2.92 12.69
C SER A 371 -18.39 -3.56 11.35
N ASN A 372 -17.09 -3.81 11.15
CA ASN A 372 -16.56 -4.34 9.88
C ASN A 372 -15.94 -5.73 10.03
N ALA A 373 -16.01 -6.32 11.22
CA ALA A 373 -15.43 -7.62 11.49
C ALA A 373 -15.98 -8.70 10.55
N SER A 374 -17.28 -8.65 10.25
CA SER A 374 -17.93 -9.59 9.33
C SER A 374 -17.30 -9.56 7.93
N VAL A 375 -17.07 -8.38 7.35
CA VAL A 375 -16.49 -8.24 6.01
C VAL A 375 -15.07 -8.80 5.97
N VAL A 376 -14.25 -8.44 6.96
CA VAL A 376 -12.88 -8.95 7.06
C VAL A 376 -12.90 -10.47 7.21
N THR A 377 -13.73 -11.00 8.11
CA THR A 377 -13.92 -12.44 8.31
C THR A 377 -14.32 -13.11 7.00
N THR A 378 -15.38 -12.66 6.33
CA THR A 378 -15.84 -13.24 5.04
C THR A 378 -14.74 -13.27 3.98
N LEU A 379 -13.98 -12.18 3.83
CA LEU A 379 -12.88 -12.13 2.85
C LEU A 379 -11.73 -13.07 3.23
N THR A 380 -11.40 -13.17 4.52
CA THR A 380 -10.34 -14.05 5.00
C THR A 380 -10.73 -15.53 4.95
N GLU A 381 -12.01 -15.84 5.21
CA GLU A 381 -12.58 -17.19 5.14
C GLU A 381 -12.60 -17.72 3.71
N ALA A 382 -12.79 -16.85 2.72
CA ALA A 382 -12.65 -17.23 1.31
C ALA A 382 -11.26 -17.79 0.95
N VAL A 383 -10.27 -17.59 1.83
CA VAL A 383 -8.89 -18.05 1.69
C VAL A 383 -8.52 -19.01 2.82
N GLN A 384 -9.48 -19.74 3.42
CA GLN A 384 -9.34 -20.57 4.64
C GLN A 384 -8.18 -21.58 4.67
N ASP A 385 -7.63 -21.95 3.50
CA ASP A 385 -6.43 -22.82 3.40
C ASP A 385 -5.09 -22.05 3.57
N ALA A 386 -5.13 -20.72 3.69
CA ALA A 386 -3.98 -19.85 3.85
C ALA A 386 -3.30 -20.06 5.21
N VAL A 387 -2.14 -20.73 5.19
CA VAL A 387 -1.15 -20.90 6.27
C VAL A 387 -1.61 -20.46 7.68
N ASP A 388 -1.72 -21.45 8.57
CA ASP A 388 -2.00 -21.34 10.01
C ASP A 388 -0.81 -20.74 10.81
N ASP A 389 -0.31 -19.56 10.39
CA ASP A 389 0.86 -18.88 10.98
C ASP A 389 0.54 -17.68 11.86
N GLY A 390 -0.75 -17.48 12.16
CA GLY A 390 -1.20 -16.35 12.96
C GLY A 390 -1.46 -15.10 12.12
N SER A 391 -2.75 -14.74 12.09
CA SER A 391 -3.30 -13.40 12.33
C SER A 391 -2.94 -12.20 11.43
N ALA A 392 -1.92 -12.26 10.57
CA ALA A 392 -1.57 -11.11 9.72
C ALA A 392 -2.58 -10.84 8.59
N LEU A 393 -3.14 -11.89 7.95
CA LEU A 393 -4.05 -11.72 6.81
C LEU A 393 -5.32 -10.91 7.18
N PRO A 394 -6.07 -11.23 8.26
CA PRO A 394 -7.19 -10.39 8.69
C PRO A 394 -6.80 -8.94 8.95
N GLY A 395 -5.65 -8.70 9.61
CA GLY A 395 -5.15 -7.36 9.85
C GLY A 395 -4.76 -6.61 8.57
N LEU A 396 -4.18 -7.30 7.57
CA LEU A 396 -3.86 -6.72 6.26
C LEU A 396 -5.13 -6.36 5.48
N VAL A 397 -6.12 -7.25 5.46
CA VAL A 397 -7.42 -6.97 4.84
C VAL A 397 -8.09 -5.79 5.54
N HIS A 398 -8.12 -5.78 6.87
CA HIS A 398 -8.65 -4.66 7.64
C HIS A 398 -7.92 -3.34 7.34
N GLN A 399 -6.58 -3.33 7.32
CA GLN A 399 -5.80 -2.14 6.98
C GLN A 399 -6.04 -1.67 5.55
N ALA A 400 -6.08 -2.58 4.58
CA ALA A 400 -6.31 -2.27 3.18
C ALA A 400 -7.70 -1.65 2.92
N LEU A 401 -8.70 -2.01 3.72
CA LEU A 401 -10.06 -1.49 3.59
C LEU A 401 -10.29 -0.22 4.41
N TYR A 402 -9.87 -0.21 5.67
CA TYR A 402 -10.38 0.74 6.66
C TYR A 402 -9.33 1.69 7.25
N SER A 403 -8.04 1.47 6.99
CA SER A 403 -7.01 2.38 7.50
C SER A 403 -7.13 3.76 6.86
N THR A 404 -7.03 4.79 7.70
CA THR A 404 -6.88 6.19 7.26
C THR A 404 -5.42 6.57 7.03
N ASN A 405 -4.48 5.78 7.57
CA ASN A 405 -3.07 5.91 7.27
C ASN A 405 -2.82 5.40 5.84
N SER A 406 -2.51 6.32 4.93
CA SER A 406 -2.31 6.01 3.50
C SER A 406 -1.20 5.00 3.27
N ASP A 407 -0.08 5.11 3.99
CA ASP A 407 1.06 4.21 3.83
C ASP A 407 0.73 2.80 4.29
N ALA A 408 0.10 2.66 5.46
CA ALA A 408 -0.33 1.36 5.96
C ALA A 408 -1.33 0.69 4.99
N LYS A 409 -2.27 1.49 4.46
CA LYS A 409 -3.24 1.02 3.48
C LYS A 409 -2.57 0.56 2.19
N VAL A 410 -1.73 1.39 1.58
CA VAL A 410 -1.02 1.07 0.32
C VAL A 410 -0.11 -0.14 0.50
N ASN A 411 0.63 -0.22 1.61
CA ASN A 411 1.48 -1.36 1.91
C ASN A 411 0.69 -2.66 2.09
N ALA A 412 -0.45 -2.61 2.77
CA ALA A 412 -1.33 -3.76 2.90
C ALA A 412 -1.88 -4.20 1.53
N VAL A 413 -2.34 -3.25 0.69
CA VAL A 413 -2.79 -3.55 -0.67
C VAL A 413 -1.68 -4.18 -1.52
N ASN A 414 -0.46 -3.64 -1.46
CA ASN A 414 0.68 -4.17 -2.20
C ASN A 414 1.05 -5.58 -1.72
N ALA A 415 1.05 -5.83 -0.41
CA ALA A 415 1.31 -7.15 0.16
C ALA A 415 0.24 -8.16 -0.28
N LEU A 416 -1.04 -7.81 -0.18
CA LEU A 416 -2.16 -8.66 -0.62
C LEU A 416 -2.11 -8.91 -2.14
N GLY A 417 -1.82 -7.89 -2.93
CA GLY A 417 -1.70 -7.97 -4.39
C GLY A 417 -0.51 -8.83 -4.85
N ALA A 418 0.58 -8.88 -4.09
CA ALA A 418 1.72 -9.76 -4.36
C ALA A 418 1.55 -11.17 -3.80
N SER A 419 0.54 -11.39 -2.96
CA SER A 419 0.27 -12.70 -2.38
C SER A 419 -0.31 -13.68 -3.41
N PRO A 420 -0.17 -14.99 -3.17
CA PRO A 420 -0.87 -16.01 -3.97
C PRO A 420 -2.40 -15.92 -3.88
N PHE A 421 -2.92 -15.22 -2.86
CA PHE A 421 -4.35 -15.11 -2.59
C PHE A 421 -5.04 -13.97 -3.33
N ARG A 422 -4.29 -13.16 -4.09
CA ARG A 422 -4.81 -11.95 -4.75
C ARG A 422 -6.11 -12.20 -5.51
N ALA A 423 -6.17 -13.28 -6.31
CA ALA A 423 -7.31 -13.56 -7.17
C ALA A 423 -8.55 -13.96 -6.36
N THR A 424 -8.35 -14.80 -5.34
CA THR A 424 -9.42 -15.25 -4.44
C THR A 424 -9.98 -14.10 -3.61
N LEU A 425 -9.11 -13.24 -3.07
CA LEU A 425 -9.49 -12.05 -2.31
C LEU A 425 -10.26 -11.04 -3.17
N VAL A 426 -9.78 -10.79 -4.39
CA VAL A 426 -10.49 -9.94 -5.36
C VAL A 426 -11.87 -10.51 -5.69
N ALA A 427 -11.97 -11.80 -5.99
CA ALA A 427 -13.24 -12.44 -6.31
C ALA A 427 -14.22 -12.36 -5.12
N ALA A 428 -13.74 -12.57 -3.90
CA ALA A 428 -14.54 -12.44 -2.69
C ALA A 428 -15.00 -10.99 -2.46
N ALA A 429 -14.11 -10.01 -2.67
CA ALA A 429 -14.45 -8.59 -2.57
C ALA A 429 -15.50 -8.18 -3.61
N CYS A 430 -15.37 -8.63 -4.86
CA CYS A 430 -16.35 -8.37 -5.91
C CYS A 430 -17.73 -8.96 -5.59
N ARG A 431 -17.79 -10.19 -5.08
CA ARG A 431 -19.07 -10.80 -4.65
C ARG A 431 -19.72 -9.99 -3.54
N HIS A 432 -18.94 -9.62 -2.52
CA HIS A 432 -19.44 -8.83 -1.41
C HIS A 432 -19.94 -7.43 -1.86
N LEU A 433 -19.23 -6.79 -2.79
CA LEU A 433 -19.67 -5.52 -3.37
C LEU A 433 -20.99 -5.66 -4.15
N ALA A 434 -21.15 -6.73 -4.93
CA ALA A 434 -22.40 -7.00 -5.65
C ALA A 434 -23.58 -7.25 -4.69
N GLU A 435 -23.34 -7.94 -3.57
CA GLU A 435 -24.33 -8.12 -2.51
C GLU A 435 -24.72 -6.79 -1.84
N LEU A 436 -23.75 -5.89 -1.64
CA LEU A 436 -24.01 -4.55 -1.11
C LEU A 436 -24.80 -3.67 -2.08
N ASP A 437 -24.50 -3.71 -3.38
CA ASP A 437 -25.23 -2.92 -4.38
C ASP A 437 -26.68 -3.41 -4.58
N SER A 438 -26.94 -4.70 -4.38
CA SER A 438 -28.30 -5.27 -4.44
C SER A 438 -29.14 -4.97 -3.20
N THR A 439 -28.50 -4.66 -2.05
CA THR A 439 -29.19 -4.44 -0.77
C THR A 439 -29.20 -2.98 -0.31
N ALA A 440 -28.19 -2.20 -0.69
CA ALA A 440 -28.05 -0.79 -0.33
C ALA A 440 -28.05 0.05 -1.60
N GLY A 441 -28.95 1.03 -1.67
CA GLY A 441 -29.02 1.96 -2.81
C GLY A 441 -27.68 2.66 -3.11
N PRO A 442 -27.59 3.41 -4.23
CA PRO A 442 -26.36 3.78 -4.97
C PRO A 442 -25.27 4.63 -4.26
N THR A 443 -25.26 4.71 -2.93
CA THR A 443 -24.35 5.53 -2.11
C THR A 443 -23.27 4.75 -1.36
N THR A 444 -23.33 3.43 -1.28
CA THR A 444 -22.44 2.57 -0.48
C THR A 444 -21.05 2.32 -1.09
N TRP A 445 -20.93 2.29 -2.42
CA TRP A 445 -19.67 1.97 -3.12
C TRP A 445 -18.55 3.02 -2.93
N ARG A 446 -18.87 4.26 -2.54
CA ARG A 446 -17.88 5.35 -2.32
C ARG A 446 -16.86 5.07 -1.18
N ARG A 447 -17.01 3.94 -0.46
CA ARG A 447 -16.15 3.56 0.66
C ARG A 447 -15.02 2.60 0.29
N TRP A 448 -15.02 2.01 -0.90
CA TRP A 448 -14.01 1.05 -1.32
C TRP A 448 -12.92 1.72 -2.17
N PRO A 449 -11.63 1.47 -1.90
CA PRO A 449 -10.56 1.99 -2.73
C PRO A 449 -10.58 1.32 -4.12
N ILE A 450 -10.81 2.13 -5.16
CA ILE A 450 -10.78 1.76 -6.59
C ILE A 450 -9.46 1.05 -6.97
N SER A 451 -8.38 1.22 -6.20
CA SER A 451 -7.08 0.56 -6.42
C SER A 451 -7.12 -0.98 -6.40
N TRP A 452 -8.09 -1.59 -5.71
CA TRP A 452 -8.28 -3.05 -5.77
C TRP A 452 -8.73 -3.52 -7.16
N ALA A 453 -9.59 -2.75 -7.84
CA ALA A 453 -10.11 -3.10 -9.16
C ALA A 453 -9.06 -2.96 -10.27
N VAL A 454 -8.16 -1.97 -10.16
CA VAL A 454 -7.08 -1.75 -11.15
C VAL A 454 -5.99 -2.83 -11.07
N SER A 455 -5.83 -3.47 -9.91
CA SER A 455 -4.88 -4.57 -9.70
C SER A 455 -5.47 -5.94 -10.05
N ALA A 456 -6.79 -6.02 -10.25
CA ALA A 456 -7.58 -7.23 -10.37
C ALA A 456 -7.81 -7.71 -11.80
N THR A 457 -7.57 -6.87 -12.82
CA THR A 457 -7.70 -7.29 -14.22
C THR A 457 -6.46 -8.09 -14.63
N PRO A 458 -6.54 -9.41 -14.86
CA PRO A 458 -5.52 -10.07 -15.65
C PRO A 458 -5.54 -9.40 -17.02
N ARG A 459 -4.42 -8.78 -17.42
CA ARG A 459 -4.23 -8.52 -18.85
C ARG A 459 -4.19 -9.89 -19.51
N ILE A 460 -5.20 -10.15 -20.33
CA ILE A 460 -5.06 -11.09 -21.44
C ILE A 460 -3.92 -10.50 -22.26
N ASP A 461 -2.78 -11.20 -22.32
CA ASP A 461 -1.73 -10.92 -23.28
C ASP A 461 -2.29 -11.18 -24.68
N SER A 462 -3.07 -10.22 -25.19
CA SER A 462 -3.46 -10.15 -26.59
C SER A 462 -2.52 -9.18 -27.28
N PRO A 463 -1.82 -9.60 -28.36
CA PRO A 463 -1.03 -8.69 -29.16
C PRO A 463 -2.01 -7.77 -29.91
N TRP A 464 -2.12 -6.52 -29.45
CA TRP A 464 -2.76 -5.49 -30.25
C TRP A 464 -1.94 -5.29 -31.52
N SER A 465 -2.40 -5.89 -32.62
CA SER A 465 -2.00 -5.52 -33.98
C SER A 465 -2.71 -4.21 -34.33
N PRO A 466 -2.01 -3.22 -34.91
CA PRO A 466 -2.60 -1.94 -35.23
C PRO A 466 -3.47 -2.04 -36.49
N CYS A 467 -4.70 -1.56 -36.40
CA CYS A 467 -5.46 -0.97 -37.50
C CYS A 467 -6.02 0.36 -37.02
#